data_AF-A0A7W0PUC5-F1
#
_entry.id   AF-A0A7W0PUC5-F1
#
_cell.length_a   1.000
_cell.length_b   1.000
_cell.length_c   1.000
_cell.angle_alpha   90.00
_cell.angle_beta   90.00
_cell.angle_gamma   90.00
#
_symmetry.space_group_name_H-M   'P 1'
#
loop_
_entity.id
_entity.type
_entity.pdbx_description
1 polymer ?
#
loop_
_entity_poly.entity_id
_entity_poly.type
_entity_poly.pdbx_seq_one_letter_code
_entity_poly.pdbx_strand_id
1 'polypeptide(L)' 'MTETRAATRIGGHVVAESLRALGAEVVFGLPGVHALPIWEGLRSTDLRV' A
#
# COMPACT_ATOMS: atom_id res chain seq x y z
N MET A 1 5.09 -16.88 23.36
CA MET A 1 4.20 -15.73 23.14
C MET A 1 4.86 -14.87 22.08
N THR A 2 4.58 -15.12 20.82
CA THR A 2 5.22 -14.40 19.70
C THR A 2 4.43 -13.12 19.48
N GLU A 3 4.97 -12.00 19.94
CA GLU A 3 4.37 -10.70 19.73
C GLU A 3 4.56 -10.31 18.26
N THR A 4 3.47 -10.31 17.48
CA THR A 4 3.50 -9.80 16.11
C THR A 4 3.78 -8.31 16.20
N ARG A 5 5.02 -7.88 15.88
CA ARG A 5 5.30 -6.46 15.72
C ARG A 5 4.33 -5.90 14.68
N ALA A 6 3.52 -4.93 15.08
CA ALA A 6 2.70 -4.18 14.15
C ALA A 6 3.61 -3.60 13.06
N ALA A 7 3.31 -3.88 11.80
CA ALA A 7 4.06 -3.33 10.68
C ALA A 7 4.06 -1.80 10.76
N THR A 8 5.23 -1.17 10.62
CA THR A 8 5.35 0.29 10.69
C THR A 8 4.62 0.93 9.51
N ARG A 9 3.65 1.80 9.80
CA ARG A 9 2.95 2.58 8.77
C ARG A 9 3.89 3.61 8.16
N ILE A 10 3.92 3.67 6.83
CA ILE A 10 4.71 4.62 6.03
C ILE A 10 3.84 5.38 5.02
N GLY A 11 4.38 6.43 4.39
CA GLY A 11 3.63 7.27 3.45
C GLY A 11 2.96 6.51 2.29
N GLY A 12 3.56 5.40 1.83
CA GLY A 12 2.95 4.55 0.81
C GLY A 12 1.60 3.95 1.22
N HIS A 13 1.39 3.67 2.52
CA HIS A 13 0.09 3.23 3.03
C HIS A 13 -0.95 4.34 2.90
N VAL A 14 -0.58 5.59 3.24
CA VAL A 14 -1.46 6.76 3.10
C VAL A 14 -1.91 6.92 1.65
N VAL A 15 -0.99 6.74 0.69
CA VAL A 15 -1.30 6.80 -0.74
C VAL A 15 -2.32 5.72 -1.13
N ALA A 16 -2.08 4.45 -0.76
CA ALA A 16 -2.96 3.34 -1.08
C ALA A 16 -4.36 3.50 -0.45
N GLU A 17 -4.42 3.87 0.83
CA GLU A 17 -5.66 4.19 1.54
C GLU A 17 -6.43 5.34 0.87
N SER A 18 -5.71 6.38 0.42
CA SER A 18 -6.32 7.53 -0.27
C SER A 18 -6.91 7.13 -1.62
N LEU A 19 -6.21 6.30 -2.39
CA LEU A 19 -6.73 5.78 -3.67
C LEU A 19 -8.02 4.99 -3.46
N ARG A 20 -8.04 4.10 -2.47
CA ARG A 20 -9.25 3.36 -2.09
C ARG A 20 -10.38 4.30 -1.67
N ALA A 21 -10.09 5.31 -0.83
CA ALA A 21 -11.08 6.28 -0.35
C ALA A 21 -11.68 7.13 -1.49
N LEU A 22 -10.90 7.38 -2.55
CA LEU A 22 -11.36 8.05 -3.76
C LEU A 22 -12.19 7.14 -4.69
N GLY A 23 -12.35 5.86 -4.36
CA GLY A 23 -13.11 4.89 -5.15
C GLY A 23 -12.30 4.18 -6.24
N ALA A 24 -10.96 4.17 -6.16
CA ALA A 24 -10.17 3.35 -7.06
C ALA A 24 -10.44 1.85 -6.83
N GLU A 25 -10.49 1.08 -7.91
CA GLU A 25 -10.62 -0.40 -7.86
C GLU A 25 -9.41 -1.13 -8.45
N VAL A 26 -8.65 -0.45 -9.31
CA VAL A 26 -7.48 -0.99 -10.02
C VAL A 26 -6.40 0.08 -10.09
N VAL A 27 -5.16 -0.32 -9.85
CA VAL A 27 -3.97 0.53 -9.98
C VAL A 27 -3.01 -0.13 -10.98
N PHE A 28 -2.49 0.65 -11.91
CA PHE A 28 -1.44 0.20 -12.84
C PHE A 28 -0.15 0.94 -12.53
N GLY A 29 0.98 0.24 -12.56
CA GLY A 29 2.29 0.85 -12.37
C GLY A 29 3.43 -0.10 -12.66
N LEU A 30 4.63 0.45 -12.76
CA LEU A 30 5.87 -0.33 -12.87
C LEU A 30 6.61 -0.26 -11.52
N PRO A 31 6.96 -1.40 -10.90
CA PRO A 31 7.80 -1.40 -9.71
C PRO A 31 9.18 -0.78 -9.98
N GLY A 32 9.61 0.11 -9.08
CA GLY A 32 10.92 0.76 -9.11
C GLY A 32 11.28 1.26 -7.71
N VAL A 33 12.57 1.44 -7.42
CA VAL A 33 13.08 1.69 -6.04
C VAL A 33 12.39 2.85 -5.33
N HIS A 34 12.02 3.91 -6.07
CA HIS A 34 11.32 5.07 -5.52
C HIS A 34 9.82 4.81 -5.25
N ALA A 35 9.22 3.85 -5.96
CA ALA A 35 7.82 3.49 -5.85
C ALA A 35 7.56 2.29 -4.93
N LEU A 36 8.59 1.49 -4.57
CA LEU A 36 8.44 0.31 -3.70
C LEU A 36 7.64 0.57 -2.40
N PRO A 37 7.79 1.72 -1.71
CA PRO A 37 6.96 2.04 -0.54
C PRO A 37 5.46 2.08 -0.83
N ILE A 38 5.04 2.51 -2.03
CA ILE A 38 3.62 2.52 -2.44
C ILE A 38 3.14 1.10 -2.68
N TRP A 39 3.96 0.23 -3.30
CA TRP A 39 3.65 -1.19 -3.47
C TRP A 39 3.51 -1.92 -2.12
N GLU A 40 4.27 -1.53 -1.10
CA GLU A 40 4.04 -1.99 0.28
C GLU A 40 2.66 -1.57 0.79
N GLY A 41 2.30 -0.29 0.64
CA GLY A 41 0.98 0.20 1.03
C GLY A 41 -0.17 -0.48 0.27
N LEU A 42 0.01 -0.77 -1.02
CA LEU A 42 -1.00 -1.46 -1.82
C LEU A 42 -1.27 -2.89 -1.30
N ARG A 43 -0.25 -3.58 -0.76
CA ARG A 43 -0.42 -4.91 -0.14
C ARG A 43 -1.29 -4.90 1.10
N SER A 44 -1.50 -3.75 1.74
CA SER A 44 -2.43 -3.63 2.88
C SER A 44 -3.85 -3.26 2.46
N THR A 45 -4.17 -3.27 1.16
CA THR A 45 -5.48 -2.97 0.61
C THR A 45 -6.01 -4.12 -0.24
N ASP A 46 -7.27 -4.03 -0.66
CA ASP A 46 -7.93 -4.93 -1.62
C ASP A 46 -7.90 -4.37 -3.07
N LEU A 47 -7.13 -3.32 -3.32
CA LEU A 47 -6.95 -2.77 -4.67
C LEU A 47 -6.25 -3.78 -5.57
N ARG A 48 -6.78 -3.97 -6.79
CA ARG A 48 -6.14 -4.83 -7.80
C ARG A 48 -4.96 -4.09 -8.41
N VAL A 49 -3.80 -4.73 -8.46
CA VAL A 49 -2.53 -4.13 -8.91
C VAL A 49 -1.85 -4.99 -9.96
#